data_AF-A0A959CAQ4-F1
#
_entry.id   AF-A0A959CAQ4-F1
#
_cell.length_a   1.000
_cell.length_b   1.000
_cell.length_c   1.000
_cell.angle_alpha   90.00
_cell.angle_beta   90.00
_cell.angle_gamma   90.00
#
_symmetry.space_group_name_H-M   'P 1'
#
loop_
_entity.id
_entity.type
_entity.pdbx_description
1 polymer ?
#
loop_
_entity_poly.entity_id
_entity_poly.type
_entity_poly.pdbx_seq_one_letter_code
_entity_poly.pdbx_strand_id
1 'polypeptide(L)'
;MRTIRSVNIALSILLFASGIATAQHRQLLEGDRLYEQGQYEKAISAYRAAGTGVALYNAGNAAYQQGKYQVAASLYREAVSKSVSYSDRSDALYNLGNALMRQEKYKEAVAAYEQSLRLLPNRP
;
A
#
# COMPACT_ATOMS: atom_id res chain seq x y z
N MET A 1 21.10 7.25 -38.52
CA MET A 1 21.29 6.13 -37.56
C MET A 1 20.94 6.44 -36.10
N ARG A 2 20.76 7.71 -35.67
CA ARG A 2 20.42 8.02 -34.26
C ARG A 2 18.97 7.66 -33.85
N THR A 3 18.03 7.66 -34.80
CA THR A 3 16.59 7.46 -34.54
C THR A 3 16.18 6.01 -34.27
N ILE A 4 16.86 5.02 -34.86
CA ILE A 4 16.52 3.60 -34.68
C ILE A 4 16.98 3.10 -33.30
N ARG A 5 18.14 3.56 -32.82
CA ARG A 5 18.63 3.24 -31.46
C ARG A 5 17.72 3.78 -30.36
N SER A 6 17.20 5.00 -30.50
CA SER A 6 16.29 5.59 -29.51
C SER A 6 14.92 4.91 -29.48
N VAL A 7 14.39 4.48 -30.63
CA VAL A 7 13.13 3.70 -30.70
C VAL A 7 13.28 2.33 -30.03
N ASN A 8 14.39 1.63 -30.23
CA ASN A 8 14.62 0.32 -29.60
C ASN A 8 14.77 0.41 -28.07
N ILE A 9 15.43 1.47 -27.57
CA ILE A 9 15.55 1.70 -26.12
C ILE A 9 14.18 2.02 -25.51
N ALA A 10 13.39 2.89 -26.14
CA ALA A 10 12.05 3.23 -25.68
C ALA A 10 11.11 2.00 -25.65
N LEU A 11 11.14 1.18 -26.71
CA LEU A 11 10.35 -0.05 -26.79
C LEU A 11 10.75 -1.07 -25.71
N SER A 12 12.05 -1.19 -25.42
CA SER A 12 12.57 -2.08 -24.38
C SER A 12 12.10 -1.62 -22.98
N ILE A 13 12.20 -0.32 -22.68
CA ILE A 13 11.71 0.26 -21.42
C ILE A 13 10.20 0.00 -21.26
N LEU A 14 9.43 0.15 -22.33
CA LEU A 14 7.97 -0.08 -22.32
C LEU A 14 7.62 -1.54 -22.01
N LEU A 15 8.30 -2.50 -22.64
CA LEU A 15 8.08 -3.93 -22.39
C LEU A 15 8.46 -4.32 -20.96
N PHE A 16 9.59 -3.84 -20.45
CA PHE A 16 10.00 -4.10 -19.05
C PHE A 16 9.01 -3.49 -18.04
N ALA A 17 8.57 -2.24 -18.26
CA ALA A 17 7.58 -1.59 -17.39
C ALA A 17 6.23 -2.35 -17.39
N SER A 18 5.79 -2.83 -18.55
CA SER A 18 4.55 -3.62 -18.67
C SER A 18 4.64 -4.97 -17.95
N GLY A 19 5.82 -5.62 -17.97
CA GLY A 19 6.07 -6.86 -17.25
C GLY A 19 6.01 -6.69 -15.72
N ILE A 20 6.60 -5.61 -15.20
CA ILE A 20 6.53 -5.27 -13.77
C ILE A 20 5.09 -4.99 -13.35
N ALA A 21 4.36 -4.15 -14.10
CA ALA A 21 2.97 -3.84 -13.79
C ALA A 21 2.07 -5.09 -13.76
N THR A 22 2.29 -6.02 -14.71
CA THR A 22 1.56 -7.29 -14.75
C THR A 22 1.89 -8.18 -13.55
N ALA A 23 3.15 -8.23 -13.12
CA ALA A 23 3.56 -8.98 -11.95
C ALA A 23 2.98 -8.40 -10.66
N GLN A 24 3.01 -7.08 -10.50
CA GLN A 24 2.41 -6.38 -9.35
C GLN A 24 0.91 -6.64 -9.27
N HIS A 25 0.21 -6.53 -10.40
CA HIS A 25 -1.23 -6.79 -10.47
C HIS A 25 -1.58 -8.24 -10.08
N ARG A 26 -0.82 -9.22 -10.58
CA ARG A 26 -1.00 -10.62 -10.22
C ARG A 26 -0.83 -10.85 -8.71
N GLN A 27 0.21 -10.28 -8.12
CA GLN A 27 0.48 -10.43 -6.69
C GLN A 27 -0.58 -9.75 -5.81
N LEU A 28 -1.14 -8.62 -6.26
CA LEU A 28 -2.26 -7.97 -5.58
C LEU A 28 -3.49 -8.90 -5.55
N LEU A 29 -3.88 -9.46 -6.71
CA LEU A 29 -5.02 -10.36 -6.80
C LEU A 29 -4.84 -11.64 -5.97
N GLU A 30 -3.62 -12.20 -5.95
CA GLU A 30 -3.33 -13.36 -5.08
C GLU A 30 -3.43 -12.98 -3.60
N GLY A 31 -2.96 -11.79 -3.22
CA GLY A 31 -3.15 -11.25 -1.88
C GLY A 31 -4.62 -11.15 -1.49
N ASP A 32 -5.47 -10.60 -2.37
CA ASP A 32 -6.92 -10.48 -2.15
C ASP A 32 -7.57 -11.85 -1.96
N ARG A 33 -7.25 -12.80 -2.82
CA ARG A 33 -7.74 -14.19 -2.72
C ARG A 33 -7.34 -14.85 -1.39
N LEU A 34 -6.10 -14.68 -0.96
CA LEU A 34 -5.60 -15.23 0.29
C LEU A 34 -6.24 -14.55 1.51
N TYR A 35 -6.52 -13.25 1.43
CA TYR A 35 -7.21 -12.49 2.46
C TYR A 35 -8.65 -12.98 2.66
N GLU A 36 -9.39 -13.17 1.56
CA GLU A 36 -10.76 -13.70 1.59
C GLU A 36 -10.83 -15.10 2.21
N GLN A 37 -9.77 -15.91 2.03
CA GLN A 37 -9.63 -17.24 2.64
C GLN A 37 -9.18 -17.19 4.11
N GLY A 38 -8.99 -16.00 4.70
CA GLY A 38 -8.48 -15.83 6.06
C GLY A 38 -6.99 -16.18 6.23
N GLN A 39 -6.27 -16.44 5.13
CA GLN A 39 -4.84 -16.77 5.13
C GLN A 39 -3.99 -15.49 5.20
N TYR A 40 -4.21 -14.69 6.24
CA TYR A 40 -3.70 -13.33 6.35
C TYR A 40 -2.17 -13.21 6.26
N GLU A 41 -1.40 -14.16 6.82
CA GLU A 41 0.07 -14.12 6.69
C GLU A 41 0.54 -14.29 5.24
N LYS A 42 -0.11 -15.18 4.49
CA LYS A 42 0.23 -15.36 3.07
C LYS A 42 -0.23 -14.16 2.25
N ALA A 43 -1.39 -13.59 2.57
CA ALA A 43 -1.89 -12.37 1.96
C ALA A 43 -0.90 -11.22 2.14
N ILE A 44 -0.38 -11.01 3.36
CA ILE A 44 0.65 -9.99 3.65
C ILE A 44 1.86 -10.19 2.76
N SER A 45 2.38 -11.42 2.64
CA SER A 45 3.54 -11.72 1.78
C SER A 45 3.26 -11.39 0.30
N ALA A 46 2.11 -11.80 -0.24
CA ALA A 46 1.71 -11.51 -1.62
C ALA A 46 1.57 -9.99 -1.86
N TYR A 47 0.92 -9.27 -0.95
CA TYR A 47 0.79 -7.82 -1.02
C TYR A 47 2.15 -7.09 -0.95
N ARG A 48 3.06 -7.53 -0.08
CA ARG A 48 4.42 -6.97 -0.03
C ARG A 48 5.18 -7.23 -1.33
N ALA A 49 4.98 -8.38 -1.96
CA ALA A 49 5.56 -8.69 -3.26
C ALA A 49 5.00 -7.80 -4.39
N ALA A 50 3.72 -7.41 -4.33
CA ALA A 50 3.15 -6.42 -5.25
C ALA A 50 3.76 -5.02 -5.02
N GLY A 51 3.96 -4.62 -3.76
CA GLY A 51 4.72 -3.42 -3.40
C GLY A 51 4.12 -2.08 -3.81
N THR A 52 2.87 -2.06 -4.28
CA THR A 52 2.11 -0.83 -4.57
C THR A 52 1.56 -0.23 -3.28
N GLY A 53 1.22 1.07 -3.29
CA GLY A 53 0.61 1.71 -2.12
C GLY A 53 -0.68 1.03 -1.67
N VAL A 54 -1.53 0.64 -2.62
CA VAL A 54 -2.77 -0.12 -2.36
C VAL A 54 -2.48 -1.49 -1.77
N ALA A 55 -1.51 -2.23 -2.32
CA ALA A 55 -1.15 -3.54 -1.79
C ALA A 55 -0.61 -3.43 -0.35
N LEU A 56 0.28 -2.47 -0.08
CA LEU A 56 0.83 -2.24 1.26
C LEU A 56 -0.26 -1.81 2.27
N TYR A 57 -1.25 -1.03 1.82
CA TYR A 57 -2.43 -0.71 2.62
C TYR A 57 -3.23 -1.98 2.96
N ASN A 58 -3.50 -2.86 1.98
CA ASN A 58 -4.19 -4.12 2.22
C ASN A 58 -3.39 -5.08 3.13
N ALA A 59 -2.05 -5.09 3.01
CA ALA A 59 -1.19 -5.82 3.93
C ALA A 59 -1.33 -5.28 5.37
N GLY A 60 -1.41 -3.95 5.52
CA GLY A 60 -1.69 -3.30 6.80
C GLY A 60 -3.04 -3.73 7.38
N ASN A 61 -4.09 -3.80 6.56
CA ASN A 61 -5.41 -4.27 6.97
C ASN A 61 -5.35 -5.73 7.45
N ALA A 62 -4.69 -6.61 6.71
CA ALA A 62 -4.50 -8.02 7.08
C ALA A 62 -3.74 -8.19 8.41
N ALA A 63 -2.70 -7.39 8.63
CA ALA A 63 -1.97 -7.38 9.90
C ALA A 63 -2.85 -6.84 11.05
N TYR A 64 -3.66 -5.82 10.80
CA TYR A 64 -4.58 -5.25 11.79
C TYR A 64 -5.65 -6.25 12.21
N GLN A 65 -6.24 -6.99 11.26
CA GLN A 65 -7.22 -8.05 11.55
C GLN A 65 -6.65 -9.14 12.47
N GLN A 66 -5.37 -9.46 12.33
CA GLN A 66 -4.68 -10.40 13.21
C GLN A 66 -4.22 -9.81 14.55
N GLY A 67 -4.53 -8.55 14.84
CA GLY A 67 -4.07 -7.86 16.04
C GLY A 67 -2.59 -7.46 16.04
N LYS A 68 -1.89 -7.60 14.90
CA LYS A 68 -0.48 -7.25 14.74
C LYS A 68 -0.30 -5.76 14.48
N TYR A 69 -0.75 -4.93 15.43
CA TYR A 69 -0.88 -3.48 15.24
C TYR A 69 0.44 -2.77 14.92
N GLN A 70 1.56 -3.20 15.52
CA GLN A 70 2.88 -2.66 15.20
C GLN A 70 3.27 -2.91 13.73
N VAL A 71 2.98 -4.11 13.20
CA VAL A 71 3.23 -4.47 11.79
C VAL A 71 2.30 -3.69 10.88
N ALA A 72 1.02 -3.59 11.23
CA ALA A 72 0.04 -2.79 10.49
C ALA A 72 0.48 -1.33 10.37
N ALA A 73 0.92 -0.71 11.48
CA ALA A 73 1.43 0.66 11.47
C ALA A 73 2.67 0.83 10.58
N SER A 74 3.57 -0.15 10.50
CA SER A 74 4.70 -0.09 9.55
C SER A 74 4.20 -0.11 8.11
N LEU A 75 3.32 -1.05 7.78
CA LEU A 75 2.79 -1.23 6.43
C LEU A 75 1.98 -0.01 5.96
N TYR A 76 1.18 0.61 6.83
CA TYR A 76 0.48 1.85 6.50
C TYR A 76 1.43 3.02 6.25
N ARG A 77 2.54 3.16 7.00
CA ARG A 77 3.55 4.19 6.70
C ARG A 77 4.22 3.96 5.34
N GLU A 78 4.50 2.70 4.99
CA GLU A 78 4.99 2.35 3.66
C GLU A 78 3.95 2.69 2.58
N ALA A 79 2.67 2.40 2.82
CA ALA A 79 1.57 2.75 1.93
C ALA A 79 1.43 4.27 1.71
N VAL A 80 1.50 5.07 2.78
CA VAL A 80 1.54 6.56 2.70
C VAL A 80 2.69 7.05 1.81
N SER A 81 3.85 6.40 1.89
CA SER A 81 5.02 6.76 1.10
C SER A 81 4.89 6.37 -0.38
N LYS A 82 4.08 5.35 -0.67
CA LYS A 82 3.84 4.81 -2.02
C LYS A 82 2.51 5.24 -2.66
N SER A 83 1.67 5.96 -1.92
CA SER A 83 0.38 6.45 -2.39
C SER A 83 0.56 7.42 -3.55
N VAL A 84 -0.25 7.27 -4.61
CA VAL A 84 -0.22 8.17 -5.77
C VAL A 84 -1.27 9.27 -5.63
N SER A 85 -2.41 9.00 -4.99
CA SER A 85 -3.48 9.99 -4.77
C SER A 85 -3.52 10.49 -3.32
N TYR A 86 -4.08 11.69 -3.13
CA TYR A 86 -4.38 12.21 -1.79
C TYR A 86 -5.41 11.36 -1.04
N SER A 87 -6.33 10.71 -1.76
CA SER A 87 -7.31 9.81 -1.16
C SER A 87 -6.63 8.59 -0.54
N ASP A 88 -5.82 7.87 -1.31
CA ASP A 88 -5.11 6.67 -0.81
C ASP A 88 -4.20 7.02 0.36
N ARG A 89 -3.53 8.19 0.29
CA ARG A 89 -2.69 8.68 1.37
C ARG A 89 -3.50 8.99 2.62
N SER A 90 -4.64 9.65 2.48
CA SER A 90 -5.57 9.94 3.58
C SER A 90 -6.06 8.65 4.24
N ASP A 91 -6.43 7.64 3.45
CA ASP A 91 -6.90 6.33 3.93
C ASP A 91 -5.82 5.60 4.74
N ALA A 92 -4.61 5.57 4.21
CA ALA A 92 -3.48 4.93 4.88
C ALA A 92 -3.11 5.68 6.18
N LEU A 93 -3.16 7.01 6.21
CA LEU A 93 -2.94 7.80 7.43
C LEU A 93 -4.02 7.57 8.48
N TYR A 94 -5.29 7.46 8.07
CA TYR A 94 -6.39 7.15 8.97
C TYR A 94 -6.19 5.78 9.62
N ASN A 95 -5.89 4.74 8.83
CA ASN A 95 -5.66 3.40 9.36
C ASN A 95 -4.35 3.27 10.14
N LEU A 96 -3.33 4.08 9.83
CA LEU A 96 -2.15 4.24 10.68
C LEU A 96 -2.54 4.76 12.06
N GLY A 97 -3.38 5.80 12.13
CA GLY A 97 -3.94 6.31 13.37
C GLY A 97 -4.65 5.21 14.16
N ASN A 98 -5.51 4.42 13.49
CA ASN A 98 -6.21 3.30 14.12
C ASN A 98 -5.23 2.26 14.70
N ALA A 99 -4.20 1.89 13.96
CA ALA A 99 -3.18 0.95 14.44
C ALA A 99 -2.37 1.49 15.62
N LEU A 100 -2.10 2.81 15.65
CA LEU A 100 -1.39 3.47 16.74
C LEU A 100 -2.27 3.60 18.00
N MET A 101 -3.57 3.84 17.84
CA MET A 101 -4.53 3.81 18.95
C MET A 101 -4.53 2.45 19.65
N ARG A 102 -4.53 1.36 18.88
CA ARG A 102 -4.48 -0.01 19.43
C ARG A 102 -3.15 -0.34 20.12
N GLN A 103 -2.10 0.44 19.87
CA GLN A 103 -0.82 0.37 20.57
C GLN A 103 -0.72 1.38 21.73
N GLU A 104 -1.79 2.11 22.02
CA GLU A 104 -1.83 3.17 23.05
C GLU A 104 -0.87 4.35 22.76
N LYS A 105 -0.41 4.49 21.50
CA LYS A 105 0.45 5.59 21.05
C LYS A 105 -0.39 6.80 20.64
N TYR A 106 -1.15 7.32 21.59
CA TYR A 106 -2.21 8.30 21.32
C TYR A 106 -1.73 9.58 20.63
N LYS A 107 -0.57 10.12 21.03
CA LYS A 107 -0.02 11.34 20.42
C LYS A 107 0.31 11.14 18.93
N GLU A 108 0.88 9.99 18.59
CA GLU A 108 1.21 9.64 17.21
C GLU A 108 -0.05 9.35 16.40
N ALA A 109 -1.04 8.72 17.02
CA ALA A 109 -2.34 8.48 16.40
C ALA A 109 -3.05 9.78 16.02
N VAL A 110 -3.11 10.75 16.94
CA VAL A 110 -3.66 12.10 16.68
C VAL A 110 -2.95 12.75 15.51
N ALA A 111 -1.61 12.74 15.50
CA ALA A 111 -0.84 13.32 14.39
C ALA A 111 -1.17 12.65 13.04
N ALA A 112 -1.37 11.32 13.01
CA ALA A 112 -1.75 10.60 11.80
C ALA A 112 -3.17 10.98 11.32
N TYR A 113 -4.14 11.06 12.24
CA TYR A 113 -5.50 11.49 11.92
C TYR A 113 -5.55 12.93 11.42
N GLU A 114 -4.84 13.85 12.06
CA GLU A 114 -4.78 15.24 11.60
C GLU A 114 -4.16 15.35 10.19
N GLN A 115 -3.11 14.56 9.90
CA GLN A 115 -2.55 14.51 8.54
C GLN A 115 -3.59 13.97 7.53
N SER A 116 -4.36 12.95 7.91
CA SER A 116 -5.44 12.39 7.08
C SER A 116 -6.52 13.44 6.76
N LEU A 117 -6.96 14.19 7.78
CA LEU A 117 -7.97 15.25 7.66
C LEU A 117 -7.45 16.48 6.90
N ARG A 118 -6.17 16.82 7.03
CA ARG A 118 -5.56 17.90 6.23
C ARG A 118 -5.58 17.59 4.73
N LEU A 119 -5.47 16.31 4.36
CA LEU A 119 -5.56 15.89 2.96
C LEU A 119 -7.01 15.89 2.47
N LEU A 120 -7.94 15.37 3.28
CA LEU A 120 -9.37 15.29 2.96
C LEU A 120 -10.22 15.70 4.19
N PRO A 121 -10.58 16.99 4.30
CA PRO A 121 -11.28 17.53 5.48
C PRO A 121 -12.71 17.00 5.65
N ASN A 122 -13.34 16.56 4.56
CA ASN A 122 -14.76 16.17 4.51
C ASN A 122 -14.95 14.64 4.42
N ARG A 123 -14.05 13.88 5.04
CA ARG A 123 -14.20 12.43 5.12
C ARG A 123 -15.42 12.11 6.02
N PRO A 124 -16.41 11.32 5.55
CA PRO A 124 -17.60 10.99 6.34
C PRO A 124 -17.29 10.16 7.59
#